data_AF-A0A6G0RSJ8-F1
#
_entry.id   AF-A0A6G0RSJ8-F1
#
_cell.length_a   1.000
_cell.length_b   1.000
_cell.length_c   1.000
_cell.angle_alpha   90.00
_cell.angle_beta   90.00
_cell.angle_gamma   90.00
#
_symmetry.space_group_name_H-M   'P 1'
#
loop_
_entity.id
_entity.type
_entity.pdbx_description
1 polymer ?
#
loop_
_entity_poly.entity_id
_entity_poly.type
_entity_poly.pdbx_seq_one_letter_code
_entity_poly.pdbx_strand_id
1 'polypeptide(L)'
;MCLEELRWTVLCLSELIGVKLKKVPMMIDNKSTIARINNEKGSNAQKTGDVIYQSIKDAVRDNEVDIMYCPTTKMLADGFTKALGPTRFENLFIEIGLVQLDVTSSQELRGSVSVKDELTS
;
A
#
# COMPACT_ATOMS: atom_id res chain seq x y z
N MET A 1 -0.61 -2.35 -12.14
CA MET A 1 -0.62 -1.10 -11.35
C MET A 1 -0.45 -1.38 -9.85
N CYS A 2 0.31 -2.41 -9.48
CA CYS A 2 0.76 -2.54 -8.09
C CYS A 2 2.17 -3.13 -8.06
N LEU A 3 2.45 -4.06 -8.98
CA LEU A 3 3.78 -4.66 -9.12
C LEU A 3 4.85 -3.68 -9.60
N GLU A 4 4.55 -2.83 -10.58
CA GLU A 4 5.52 -1.85 -11.09
C GLU A 4 5.83 -0.79 -10.03
N GLU A 5 4.81 -0.30 -9.32
CA GLU A 5 4.93 0.62 -8.21
C GLU A 5 5.73 0.01 -7.05
N LEU A 6 5.57 -1.29 -6.79
CA LEU A 6 6.38 -2.04 -5.84
C LEU A 6 7.85 -2.10 -6.29
N ARG A 7 8.12 -2.41 -7.55
CA ARG A 7 9.48 -2.43 -8.12
C ARG A 7 10.15 -1.06 -8.00
N TRP A 8 9.45 0.00 -8.38
CA TRP A 8 9.92 1.38 -8.20
C TRP A 8 10.22 1.69 -6.74
N THR A 9 9.34 1.32 -5.81
CA THR A 9 9.55 1.55 -4.38
C THR A 9 10.78 0.80 -3.86
N VAL A 10 10.98 -0.46 -4.26
CA VAL A 10 12.17 -1.25 -3.90
C VAL A 10 13.45 -0.62 -4.44
N LEU A 11 13.43 -0.14 -5.70
CA LEU A 11 14.56 0.57 -6.30
C LEU A 11 14.87 1.86 -5.55
N CYS A 12 13.87 2.71 -5.30
CA CYS A 12 14.03 3.95 -4.54
C CYS A 12 14.62 3.68 -3.14
N LEU A 13 14.12 2.68 -2.41
CA LEU A 13 14.67 2.31 -1.09
C LEU A 13 16.11 1.79 -1.20
N SER A 14 16.42 1.04 -2.25
CA SER A 14 17.78 0.55 -2.47
C SER A 14 18.76 1.69 -2.72
N GLU A 15 18.36 2.72 -3.48
CA GLU A 15 19.20 3.87 -3.81
C GLU A 15 19.32 4.87 -2.67
N LEU A 16 18.22 5.17 -1.97
CA LEU A 16 18.19 6.22 -0.94
C LEU A 16 18.82 5.78 0.38
N ILE A 17 18.57 4.54 0.79
CA ILE A 17 18.93 4.04 2.13
C ILE A 17 19.77 2.76 2.09
N GLY A 18 20.11 2.24 0.90
CA GLY A 18 20.94 1.04 0.74
C GLY A 18 20.25 -0.27 1.09
N VAL A 19 18.92 -0.28 1.27
CA VAL A 19 18.16 -1.46 1.68
C VAL A 19 17.87 -2.34 0.47
N LYS A 20 18.35 -3.59 0.50
CA LYS A 20 18.07 -4.58 -0.56
C LYS A 20 16.93 -5.51 -0.14
N LEU A 21 15.74 -5.31 -0.69
CA LEU A 21 14.60 -6.19 -0.50
C LEU A 21 14.62 -7.27 -1.59
N LYS A 22 14.89 -8.52 -1.22
CA LYS A 22 14.91 -9.65 -2.17
C LYS A 22 13.53 -10.19 -2.51
N LYS A 23 12.63 -10.21 -1.54
CA LYS A 23 11.27 -10.74 -1.67
C LYS A 23 10.33 -9.87 -0.86
N VAL A 24 9.31 -9.32 -1.49
CA VAL A 24 8.37 -8.38 -0.85
C VAL A 24 7.04 -9.08 -0.57
N PRO A 25 6.52 -9.03 0.67
CA PRO A 25 5.21 -9.58 0.97
C PRO A 25 4.09 -8.78 0.27
N MET A 26 3.22 -9.48 -0.46
CA MET A 26 2.00 -8.95 -1.07
C MET A 26 0.78 -9.61 -0.45
N MET A 27 -0.06 -8.81 0.22
CA MET A 27 -1.25 -9.29 0.90
C MET A 27 -2.48 -9.27 -0.02
N ILE A 28 -3.21 -10.38 -0.06
CA ILE A 28 -4.44 -10.53 -0.86
C ILE A 28 -5.55 -11.10 0.04
N ASP A 29 -6.75 -10.53 -0.04
CA ASP A 29 -7.90 -10.94 0.76
C ASP A 29 -8.80 -11.98 0.09
N ASN A 30 -8.61 -12.22 -1.20
CA ASN A 30 -9.34 -13.22 -1.94
C ASN A 30 -8.53 -14.52 -2.13
N LYS A 31 -8.92 -15.57 -1.41
CA LYS A 31 -8.31 -16.91 -1.54
C LYS A 31 -8.39 -17.50 -2.93
N SER A 32 -9.46 -17.22 -3.68
CA SER A 32 -9.60 -17.70 -5.07
C SER A 32 -8.60 -17.03 -6.01
N THR A 33 -8.31 -15.73 -5.79
CA THR A 33 -7.25 -15.02 -6.51
C THR A 33 -5.88 -15.62 -6.19
N ILE A 34 -5.59 -15.88 -4.91
CA ILE A 34 -4.33 -16.52 -4.50
C ILE A 34 -4.17 -17.90 -5.16
N ALA A 35 -5.21 -18.73 -5.12
CA ALA A 35 -5.21 -20.03 -5.78
C ALA A 35 -4.95 -19.90 -7.28
N ARG A 36 -5.53 -18.87 -7.94
CA ARG A 36 -5.33 -18.65 -9.37
C ARG A 36 -3.92 -18.18 -9.71
N ILE A 37 -3.28 -17.40 -8.83
CA ILE A 37 -1.88 -16.98 -9.01
C ILE A 37 -0.95 -18.19 -8.85
N ASN A 38 -1.18 -19.02 -7.83
CA ASN A 38 -0.36 -20.20 -7.58
C ASN A 38 -0.58 -21.33 -8.60
N ASN A 39 -1.71 -21.32 -9.31
CA ASN A 39 -1.99 -22.30 -10.38
C ASN A 39 -1.20 -21.95 -11.65
N GLU A 40 -0.20 -22.78 -11.97
CA GLU A 40 0.56 -22.71 -13.22
C GLU A 40 -0.27 -23.08 -14.46
N LYS A 41 -1.28 -23.95 -14.28
CA LYS A 41 -2.19 -24.35 -15.36
C LYS A 41 -3.28 -23.30 -15.53
N GLY A 42 -3.13 -22.42 -16.52
CA GLY A 42 -4.19 -21.52 -16.96
C GLY A 42 -5.43 -22.31 -17.40
N SER A 43 -6.61 -21.87 -16.98
CA SER A 43 -7.85 -22.50 -17.43
C SER A 43 -8.30 -21.85 -18.73
N ASN A 44 -8.51 -22.65 -19.78
CA ASN A 44 -9.03 -22.16 -21.06
C ASN A 44 -10.36 -21.38 -20.93
N ALA A 45 -11.10 -21.58 -19.83
CA ALA A 45 -12.36 -20.90 -19.54
C ALA A 45 -12.20 -19.47 -18.96
N GLN A 46 -11.01 -19.07 -18.48
CA GLN A 46 -10.82 -17.80 -17.74
C GLN A 46 -9.67 -16.93 -18.27
N LYS A 47 -9.40 -17.00 -19.58
CA LYS A 47 -8.27 -16.32 -20.26
C LYS A 47 -8.13 -14.83 -19.92
N THR A 48 -9.22 -14.06 -19.92
CA THR A 48 -9.18 -12.60 -19.65
C THR A 48 -8.66 -12.29 -18.25
N GLY A 49 -9.03 -13.11 -17.28
CA GLY A 49 -8.62 -12.91 -15.91
C GLY A 49 -7.19 -13.39 -15.63
N ASP A 50 -6.75 -14.44 -16.32
CA ASP A 50 -5.39 -14.95 -16.19
C ASP A 50 -4.35 -13.94 -16.69
N VAL A 51 -4.66 -13.15 -17.72
CA VAL A 51 -3.81 -12.05 -18.22
C VAL A 51 -3.52 -11.00 -17.15
N ILE A 52 -4.52 -10.64 -16.33
CA ILE A 52 -4.37 -9.60 -15.29
C ILE A 52 -3.35 -10.04 -14.23
N TYR A 53 -3.27 -11.34 -13.95
CA TYR A 53 -2.39 -11.88 -12.92
C TYR A 53 -1.06 -12.40 -13.46
N GLN A 54 -0.86 -12.43 -14.78
CA GLN A 54 0.33 -13.03 -15.37
C GLN A 54 1.61 -12.37 -14.87
N SER A 55 1.64 -11.04 -14.77
CA SER A 55 2.80 -10.31 -14.25
C SER A 55 3.10 -10.65 -12.78
N ILE A 56 2.07 -10.86 -11.95
CA ILE A 56 2.22 -11.26 -10.56
C ILE A 56 2.70 -12.71 -10.47
N LYS A 57 2.22 -13.60 -11.34
CA LYS A 57 2.72 -14.99 -11.42
C LYS A 57 4.20 -15.01 -11.73
N ASP A 58 4.63 -14.23 -12.72
CA ASP A 58 6.03 -14.11 -13.10
C ASP A 58 6.87 -13.58 -11.93
N ALA A 59 6.41 -12.53 -11.24
CA ALA A 59 7.09 -11.99 -10.05
C ALA A 59 7.18 -12.97 -8.88
N VAL A 60 6.17 -13.82 -8.66
CA VAL A 60 6.22 -14.89 -7.67
C VAL A 60 7.23 -15.96 -8.08
N ARG A 61 7.24 -16.36 -9.36
CA ARG A 61 8.19 -17.33 -9.90
C ARG A 61 9.64 -16.84 -9.79
N ASP A 62 9.85 -15.55 -10.05
CA ASP A 62 11.15 -14.90 -9.99
C ASP A 62 11.56 -14.54 -8.54
N ASN A 63 10.72 -14.93 -7.56
CA ASN A 63 10.92 -14.73 -6.12
C ASN A 63 11.03 -13.24 -5.71
N GLU A 64 10.46 -12.33 -6.50
CA GLU A 64 10.34 -10.90 -6.19
C GLU A 64 9.25 -10.65 -5.14
N VAL A 65 8.18 -11.46 -5.15
CA VAL A 65 6.98 -11.27 -4.33
C VAL A 65 6.61 -12.54 -3.57
N ASP A 66 6.15 -12.39 -2.33
CA ASP A 66 5.53 -13.45 -1.54
C ASP A 66 4.05 -13.18 -1.31
N ILE A 67 3.18 -14.06 -1.80
CA ILE A 67 1.74 -13.86 -1.65
C ILE A 67 1.26 -14.41 -0.31
N MET A 68 0.65 -13.53 0.48
CA MET A 68 0.07 -13.87 1.77
C MET A 68 -1.42 -13.58 1.80
N TYR A 69 -2.17 -14.46 2.45
CA TYR A 69 -3.58 -14.21 2.69
C TYR A 69 -3.78 -13.21 3.84
N CYS A 70 -4.56 -12.16 3.60
CA CYS A 70 -4.98 -11.21 4.63
C CYS A 70 -6.52 -11.12 4.67
N PRO A 71 -7.19 -11.45 5.78
CA PRO A 71 -8.65 -11.32 5.86
C PRO A 71 -9.10 -9.88 5.53
N THR A 72 -10.21 -9.73 4.81
CA THR A 72 -10.78 -8.42 4.43
C THR A 72 -11.00 -7.49 5.65
N THR A 73 -11.28 -8.05 6.82
CA THR A 73 -11.43 -7.29 8.08
C THR A 73 -10.13 -6.65 8.58
N LYS A 74 -8.97 -7.14 8.13
CA LYS A 74 -7.63 -6.66 8.47
C LYS A 74 -6.90 -6.01 7.28
N MET A 75 -7.54 -5.95 6.11
CA MET A 75 -6.92 -5.38 4.92
C MET A 75 -6.93 -3.85 5.02
N LEU A 76 -5.85 -3.26 5.57
CA LEU A 76 -5.73 -1.81 5.77
C LEU A 76 -5.91 -1.01 4.48
N ALA A 77 -5.53 -1.58 3.33
CA ALA A 77 -5.72 -0.97 2.02
C ALA A 77 -7.19 -0.70 1.66
N ASP A 78 -8.14 -1.44 2.26
CA ASP A 78 -9.56 -1.19 2.05
C ASP A 78 -9.97 0.21 2.54
N GLY A 79 -9.29 0.74 3.57
CA GLY A 79 -9.53 2.09 4.07
C GLY A 79 -9.25 3.19 3.04
N PHE A 80 -8.36 2.93 2.09
CA PHE A 80 -8.00 3.88 1.03
C PHE A 80 -8.74 3.64 -0.29
N THR A 81 -9.27 2.44 -0.51
CA THR A 81 -9.78 2.01 -1.82
C THR A 81 -11.29 1.81 -1.84
N LYS A 82 -11.94 1.66 -0.68
CA LYS A 82 -13.37 1.38 -0.57
C LYS A 82 -14.09 2.48 0.20
N ALA A 83 -15.32 2.77 -0.20
CA ALA A 83 -16.24 3.56 0.61
C ALA A 83 -16.79 2.69 1.75
N LEU A 84 -16.17 2.78 2.92
CA LEU A 84 -16.55 2.01 4.11
C LEU A 84 -17.46 2.83 5.03
N GLY A 85 -18.29 2.14 5.81
CA GLY A 85 -19.06 2.78 6.88
C GLY A 85 -18.13 3.35 7.98
N PRO A 86 -18.58 4.37 8.73
CA PRO A 86 -17.73 5.18 9.62
C PRO A 86 -16.96 4.33 10.63
N THR A 87 -17.62 3.38 11.30
CA THR A 87 -16.97 2.50 12.29
C THR A 87 -15.83 1.68 11.69
N ARG A 88 -16.02 1.11 10.49
CA ARG A 88 -14.98 0.28 9.86
C ARG A 88 -13.83 1.16 9.34
N PHE A 89 -14.16 2.33 8.81
CA PHE A 89 -13.17 3.30 8.37
C PHE A 89 -12.28 3.76 9.54
N GLU A 90 -12.88 4.18 10.66
CA GLU A 90 -12.15 4.60 11.87
C GLU A 90 -11.24 3.50 12.40
N ASN A 91 -11.73 2.27 12.52
CA ASN A 91 -10.93 1.15 12.98
C ASN A 91 -9.68 0.92 12.09
N LEU A 92 -9.83 0.99 10.76
CA LEU A 92 -8.68 0.82 9.86
C LEU A 92 -7.68 1.97 9.98
N PHE A 93 -8.15 3.20 10.20
CA PHE A 93 -7.27 4.36 10.37
C PHE A 93 -6.47 4.30 11.68
N ILE A 94 -7.12 3.86 12.76
CA ILE A 94 -6.45 3.61 14.04
C ILE A 94 -5.37 2.54 13.88
N GLU A 95 -5.67 1.44 13.18
CA GLU A 95 -4.70 0.36 12.93
C GLU A 95 -3.52 0.80 12.03
N ILE A 96 -3.74 1.76 11.11
CA ILE A 96 -2.66 2.39 10.33
C ILE A 96 -1.78 3.28 11.21
N GLY A 97 -2.28 3.74 12.36
CA GLY A 97 -1.61 4.68 13.26
C GLY A 97 -1.94 6.15 12.97
N LEU A 98 -3.04 6.41 12.26
CA LEU A 98 -3.54 7.77 12.06
C LEU A 98 -4.32 8.23 13.28
N VAL A 99 -3.96 9.41 13.78
CA VAL A 99 -4.62 10.05 14.92
C VAL A 99 -5.38 11.28 14.43
N GLN A 100 -6.61 11.45 14.93
CA GLN A 100 -7.35 12.68 14.71
C GLN A 100 -6.73 13.78 15.55
N LEU A 101 -6.25 14.85 14.90
CA LEU A 101 -5.74 16.02 15.59
C LEU A 101 -6.90 16.95 15.93
N ASP A 102 -7.02 17.30 17.21
CA ASP A 102 -7.93 18.37 17.62
C ASP A 102 -7.32 19.72 17.21
N VAL A 103 -8.08 20.46 16.41
CA VAL A 103 -7.66 21.70 15.72
C VAL A 103 -7.27 22.83 16.69
N THR A 104 -7.42 22.64 18.00
CA THR A 104 -6.97 23.58 19.04
C THR A 104 -5.43 23.67 19.14
N SER A 105 -4.69 22.65 18.70
CA SER A 105 -3.20 22.65 18.74
C SER A 105 -2.56 23.16 17.43
N SER A 106 -3.37 23.56 16.44
CA SER A 106 -2.91 23.89 15.08
C SER A 106 -2.31 25.30 14.92
N GLN A 107 -2.26 26.13 15.97
CA GLN A 107 -1.60 27.45 15.88
C GLN A 107 -0.06 27.34 15.79
N GLU A 108 0.54 26.23 16.23
CA GLU A 108 2.00 26.04 16.23
C GLU A 108 2.54 25.42 14.91
N LEU A 109 1.67 24.90 14.03
CA LEU A 109 2.07 24.12 12.85
C LEU A 109 2.04 24.90 11.52
N ARG A 110 1.60 26.17 11.52
CA ARG A 110 1.77 27.07 10.38
C ARG A 110 3.11 27.77 10.51
N GLY A 111 4.04 27.41 9.62
CA GLY A 111 5.41 27.91 9.56
C GLY A 111 5.58 29.34 10.06
N SER A 112 6.33 29.47 11.15
CA SER A 112 6.88 30.71 11.64
C SER A 112 7.82 31.31 10.59
N VAL A 113 7.28 32.12 9.68
CA VAL A 113 8.07 33.15 9.00
C VAL A 113 8.02 34.36 9.92
N SER A 114 9.10 34.54 10.68
CA SER A 114 9.33 35.77 11.42
C SER A 114 9.55 36.89 10.40
N VAL A 115 8.51 37.66 10.09
CA VAL A 115 8.69 38.98 9.48
C VAL A 115 9.39 39.83 10.53
N LYS A 116 10.71 40.00 10.39
CA LYS A 116 11.41 41.04 11.13
C LYS A 116 10.99 42.36 10.52
N ASP A 117 10.09 43.07 11.20
CA ASP A 117 9.95 44.51 11.02
C ASP A 117 11.27 45.14 11.51
N GLU A 118 12.18 45.40 10.58
CA GLU A 118 13.32 46.28 10.83
C GLU A 118 12.82 47.72 10.94
N LEU A 119 12.57 48.11 12.19
CA LEU A 119 13.02 49.33 12.85
C LEU A 119 12.96 50.68 12.09
N THR A 120 12.03 51.51 12.57
CA THR A 120 12.24 52.90 13.06
C THR A 120 12.95 53.92 12.14
N SER A 121 12.18 54.85 11.57
CA SER A 121 12.13 56.28 11.97
C SER A 121 11.27 57.09 11.00
#